data_AF-A0A8H5J7X7-F1
#
_entry.id   AF-A0A8H5J7X7-F1
#
_cell.length_a   1.000
_cell.length_b   1.000
_cell.length_c   1.000
_cell.angle_alpha   90.00
_cell.angle_beta   90.00
_cell.angle_gamma   90.00
#
_symmetry.space_group_name_H-M   'P 1'
#
loop_
_entity.id
_entity.type
_entity.pdbx_description
1 polymer ?
#
loop_
_entity_poly.entity_id
_entity_poly.type
_entity_poly.pdbx_seq_one_letter_code
_entity_poly.pdbx_strand_id
1 'polypeptide(L)' 'MGAFNPNNVPTWTHYISKHLIITNERFSDGLEWIYGKKADGTPNYGWEDEGDKIKVTVFEEEPKDLKEMLQTIGQIEKD' A
#
# COMPACT_ATOMS: atom_id res chain seq x y z
N MET A 1 3.84 -11.41 3.39
CA MET A 1 2.53 -11.23 2.73
C MET A 1 1.61 -10.57 3.75
N GLY A 2 1.16 -9.33 3.50
CA GLY A 2 0.28 -8.60 4.42
C GLY A 2 -1.14 -9.15 4.39
N ALA A 3 -1.82 -9.19 5.55
CA ALA A 3 -3.11 -9.82 5.69
C ALA A 3 -4.23 -8.98 5.04
N PHE A 4 -4.87 -9.52 4.01
CA PHE A 4 -6.13 -9.00 3.46
C PHE A 4 -7.26 -9.31 4.45
N ASN A 5 -7.98 -8.29 4.92
CA ASN A 5 -9.17 -8.46 5.76
C ASN A 5 -10.44 -8.29 4.92
N PRO A 6 -11.17 -9.37 4.58
CA PRO A 6 -12.36 -9.33 3.74
C PRO A 6 -13.55 -8.61 4.38
N ASN A 7 -13.51 -8.32 5.69
CA ASN A 7 -14.58 -7.61 6.39
C ASN A 7 -14.49 -6.08 6.28
N ASN A 8 -13.36 -5.54 5.79
CA ASN A 8 -13.27 -4.12 5.51
C ASN A 8 -13.65 -3.89 4.04
N VAL A 9 -14.69 -3.10 3.78
CA VAL A 9 -15.04 -2.71 2.41
C VAL A 9 -13.92 -1.82 1.87
N PRO A 10 -13.26 -2.19 0.77
CA PRO A 10 -12.18 -1.40 0.21
C PRO A 10 -12.72 -0.04 -0.23
N THR A 11 -12.20 1.03 0.37
CA THR A 11 -12.64 2.39 0.06
C THR A 11 -11.91 2.91 -1.18
N TRP A 12 -10.63 2.56 -1.33
CA TRP A 12 -9.79 3.02 -2.43
C TRP A 12 -8.84 1.92 -2.91
N THR A 13 -8.50 1.96 -4.19
CA THR A 13 -7.56 1.02 -4.82
C THR A 13 -6.53 1.80 -5.63
N HIS A 14 -5.24 1.51 -5.40
CA HIS A 14 -4.12 2.04 -6.15
C HIS A 14 -3.37 0.92 -6.85
N TYR A 15 -2.77 1.26 -7.98
CA TYR A 15 -1.93 0.35 -8.74
C TYR A 15 -0.52 0.91 -8.80
N ILE A 16 0.44 0.18 -8.22
CA ILE A 16 1.86 0.51 -8.26
C ILE A 16 2.56 -0.52 -9.15
N SER A 17 3.35 -0.06 -10.12
CA SER A 17 4.11 -0.98 -10.96
C SER A 17 5.19 -1.70 -10.16
N LYS A 18 5.31 -3.02 -10.29
CA LYS A 18 6.29 -3.83 -9.54
C LYS A 18 7.73 -3.41 -9.82
N HIS A 19 8.02 -2.96 -11.03
CA HIS A 19 9.36 -2.50 -11.39
C HIS A 19 9.81 -1.25 -10.61
N LEU A 20 8.87 -0.48 -10.05
CA LEU A 20 9.20 0.67 -9.20
C LEU A 20 9.50 0.26 -7.76
N ILE A 21 9.14 -0.96 -7.36
CA ILE A 21 9.25 -1.45 -5.99
C ILE A 21 10.66 -2.01 -5.78
N ILE A 22 11.42 -1.36 -4.91
CA ILE A 22 12.81 -1.78 -4.60
C ILE A 22 12.80 -3.15 -3.93
N THR A 23 12.00 -3.32 -2.88
CA THR A 23 11.74 -4.62 -2.22
C THR A 23 10.34 -4.63 -1.61
N ASN A 24 9.73 -5.81 -1.48
CA ASN A 24 8.41 -5.97 -0.85
C ASN A 24 8.39 -5.55 0.63
N GLU A 25 9.51 -5.70 1.34
CA GLU A 25 9.64 -5.27 2.74
C GLU A 25 9.55 -3.76 2.85
N ARG A 26 10.37 -3.04 2.08
CA ARG A 26 10.34 -1.58 1.94
C ARG A 26 8.97 -1.04 1.52
N PHE A 27 8.36 -1.69 0.54
CA PHE A 27 7.01 -1.34 0.11
C PHE A 27 6.00 -1.49 1.25
N SER A 28 6.06 -2.60 2.00
CA SER A 28 5.20 -2.84 3.15
C SER A 28 5.43 -1.82 4.28
N ASP A 29 6.68 -1.46 4.57
CA ASP A 29 7.03 -0.40 5.52
C ASP A 29 6.47 0.95 5.08
N GLY A 30 6.55 1.25 3.79
CA GLY A 30 5.99 2.48 3.22
C GLY A 30 4.48 2.56 3.38
N LEU A 31 3.78 1.46 3.12
CA LEU A 31 2.33 1.38 3.33
C LEU A 31 1.95 1.50 4.82
N GLU A 32 2.73 0.89 5.71
CA GLU A 32 2.55 1.04 7.16
C GLU A 32 2.76 2.49 7.60
N TRP A 33 3.75 3.17 7.04
CA TRP A 33 4.04 4.57 7.38
C TRP A 33 2.95 5.54 6.88
N ILE A 34 2.37 5.27 5.71
CA ILE A 34 1.35 6.12 5.08
C ILE A 34 -0.03 5.88 5.69
N TYR A 35 -0.45 4.62 5.80
CA TYR A 35 -1.82 4.26 6.17
C TYR A 35 -1.95 3.75 7.61
N GLY A 36 -0.85 3.37 8.24
CA GLY A 36 -0.85 2.88 9.61
C GLY A 36 -1.62 1.58 9.80
N LYS A 37 -1.90 1.30 11.08
CA LYS A 37 -2.72 0.18 11.54
C LYS A 37 -3.86 0.74 12.38
N LYS A 38 -4.98 0.03 12.39
CA LYS A 38 -6.09 0.25 13.32
C LYS A 38 -5.62 0.04 14.76
N ALA A 39 -6.43 0.54 15.71
CA ALA A 39 -6.18 0.37 17.14
C ALA A 39 -6.10 -1.11 17.57
N ASP A 40 -6.75 -2.02 16.84
CA ASP A 40 -6.70 -3.47 17.08
C ASP A 40 -5.47 -4.15 16.43
N GLY A 41 -4.59 -3.40 15.77
CA GLY A 41 -3.39 -3.90 15.11
C GLY A 41 -3.60 -4.37 13.67
N THR A 42 -4.85 -4.43 13.19
CA THR A 42 -5.15 -4.72 11.78
C THR A 42 -4.63 -3.60 10.87
N PRO A 43 -3.90 -3.91 9.78
CA PRO A 43 -3.50 -2.91 8.79
C PRO A 43 -4.70 -2.15 8.18
N ASN A 44 -4.55 -0.83 8.01
CA ASN A 44 -5.53 0.00 7.29
C ASN A 44 -5.41 -0.11 5.76
N TYR A 45 -4.52 -0.99 5.30
CA TYR A 45 -4.21 -1.26 3.92
C TYR A 45 -4.05 -2.76 3.70
N GLY A 46 -4.26 -3.20 2.47
CA GLY A 46 -3.92 -4.53 1.97
C GLY A 46 -3.21 -4.39 0.64
N TRP A 47 -2.42 -5.38 0.24
CA TRP A 47 -1.86 -5.39 -1.09
C TRP A 47 -1.75 -6.80 -1.65
N GLU A 48 -1.97 -6.92 -2.95
CA GLU A 48 -1.95 -8.17 -3.69
C GLU A 48 -1.21 -7.99 -5.03
N ASP A 49 -0.51 -9.04 -5.45
CA ASP A 49 0.15 -9.09 -6.75
C ASP A 49 -0.87 -9.26 -7.88
N GLU A 50 -0.91 -8.31 -8.82
CA GLU A 50 -1.79 -8.32 -10.00
C GLU A 50 -0.94 -8.17 -11.29
N GLY A 51 -0.42 -9.28 -11.81
CA GLY A 51 0.42 -9.29 -13.02
C GLY A 51 1.73 -8.52 -12.82
N ASP A 52 1.93 -7.45 -13.57
CA ASP A 52 3.09 -6.53 -13.48
C ASP A 52 2.90 -5.40 -12.45
N LYS A 53 1.77 -5.39 -11.74
CA LYS A 53 1.42 -4.35 -10.76
C LYS A 53 1.12 -4.95 -9.40
N ILE A 54 1.24 -4.13 -8.36
CA ILE A 54 0.69 -4.41 -7.04
C ILE A 54 -0.54 -3.56 -6.88
N LYS A 55 -1.65 -4.23 -6.57
CA LYS A 55 -2.91 -3.60 -6.21
C LYS A 55 -2.89 -3.35 -4.71
N VAL A 56 -2.91 -2.08 -4.31
CA VAL A 56 -2.97 -1.65 -2.92
C VAL A 56 -4.39 -1.20 -2.63
N THR A 57 -4.95 -1.70 -1.56
CA THR A 57 -6.33 -1.49 -1.15
C THR A 57 -6.34 -0.78 0.20
N VAL A 58 -7.10 0.30 0.36
CA VAL A 58 -7.12 1.13 1.58
C VAL A 58 -8.54 1.17 2.14
N PHE A 59 -8.66 1.15 3.48
CA PHE A 59 -9.91 0.84 4.16
C PHE A 59 -10.48 1.96 5.06
N GLU A 60 -9.85 3.13 5.19
CA GLU A 60 -10.28 4.11 6.22
C GLU A 60 -10.33 5.59 5.80
N GLU A 61 -9.46 6.11 4.93
CA GLU A 61 -9.50 7.54 4.53
C GLU A 61 -9.18 7.79 3.04
N GLU A 62 -9.58 8.98 2.54
CA GLU A 62 -9.25 9.48 1.19
C GLU A 62 -7.73 9.45 0.97
N PRO A 63 -7.23 8.80 -0.08
CA PRO A 63 -5.82 8.56 -0.21
C PRO A 63 -5.12 9.84 -0.64
N LYS A 64 -4.17 10.28 0.19
CA LYS A 64 -3.06 11.11 -0.28
C LYS A 64 -2.37 10.36 -1.42
N ASP A 65 -1.80 11.09 -2.38
CA ASP A 65 -1.23 10.52 -3.59
C ASP A 65 -0.16 9.45 -3.26
N LEU A 66 -0.57 8.18 -3.27
CA LEU A 66 0.21 7.07 -2.71
C LEU A 66 1.56 6.94 -3.42
N LYS A 67 1.55 7.11 -4.75
CA LYS A 67 2.75 7.07 -5.56
C LYS A 67 3.72 8.17 -5.14
N GLU A 68 3.23 9.41 -5.02
CA GLU A 68 4.06 10.55 -4.61
C GLU A 68 4.62 10.39 -3.19
N MET A 69 3.80 9.90 -2.25
CA MET A 69 4.27 9.65 -0.88
C MET A 69 5.35 8.57 -0.85
N LEU A 70 5.12 7.42 -1.48
CA LEU A 70 6.09 6.32 -1.56
C LEU A 70 7.40 6.75 -2.24
N GLN A 71 7.33 7.61 -3.26
CA GLN A 71 8.51 8.21 -3.90
C GLN A 71 9.23 9.17 -2.95
N THR A 72 8.49 9.96 -2.17
CA THR A 72 9.04 10.91 -1.20
C THR A 72 9.80 10.20 -0.09
N ILE A 73 9.26 9.09 0.42
CA ILE A 73 9.93 8.27 1.44
C ILE A 73 10.95 7.27 0.86
N GLY A 74 11.19 7.30 -0.46
CA GLY A 74 12.21 6.48 -1.13
C GLY A 74 11.91 4.97 -1.14
N GLN A 75 10.63 4.59 -1.00
CA GLN A 75 10.20 3.19 -1.00
C GLN A 75 9.91 2.67 -2.41
N ILE A 76 9.67 3.57 -3.37
CA ILE A 76 9.60 3.26 -4.80
C ILE A 76 10.44 4.25 -5.63
N GLU A 77 10.88 3.84 -6.83
CA GLU A 77 11.64 4.70 -7.73
C GLU A 77 10.81 5.85 -8.33
N LYS A 78 11.49 6.93 -8.68
CA LYS A 78 10.91 8.01 -9.48
C LYS A 78 10.85 7.54 -10.94
N ASP A 79 9.66 7.60 -11.50
CA ASP A 79 9.43 7.39 -12.93
C ASP A 79 10.14 8.47 -13.76
#